data_AF-A0A7D5H470-F1
#
_entry.id   AF-A0A7D5H470-F1
#
_cell.length_a   1.000
_cell.length_b   1.000
_cell.length_c   1.000
_cell.angle_alpha   90.00
_cell.angle_beta   90.00
_cell.angle_gamma   90.00
#
_symmetry.space_group_name_H-M   'P 1'
#
loop_
_entity.id
_entity.type
_entity.pdbx_description
1 polymer ?
#
loop_
_entity_poly.entity_id
_entity_poly.type
_entity_poly.pdbx_seq_one_letter_code
_entity_poly.pdbx_strand_id
1 'polypeptide(L)' 'MNRTDIQLQIHHTIQRQLAAQATEAPCLDLLELFDRLERVFQVHLDPARVLPRVSTINDLSGIIQEMTRHDCASA' A
#
# COMPACT_ATOMS: atom_id res chain seq x y z
N MET A 1 12.19 1.72 7.74
CA MET A 1 11.19 0.63 7.88
C MET A 1 11.66 -0.56 7.05
N ASN A 2 11.57 -1.80 7.55
CA ASN A 2 12.01 -2.97 6.78
C ASN A 2 10.90 -3.47 5.82
N ARG A 3 11.24 -4.32 4.85
CA ARG A 3 10.28 -4.82 3.85
C ARG A 3 9.14 -5.64 4.46
N THR A 4 9.41 -6.42 5.49
CA THR A 4 8.44 -7.23 6.22
C THR A 4 7.44 -6.35 6.98
N ASP A 5 7.89 -5.27 7.62
CA ASP A 5 7.01 -4.30 8.29
C ASP A 5 6.04 -3.66 7.28
N ILE A 6 6.55 -3.29 6.10
CA ILE A 6 5.73 -2.73 5.01
C ILE A 6 4.68 -3.73 4.56
N GLN A 7 5.06 -5.00 4.33
CA GLN A 7 4.13 -6.06 3.94
C GLN A 7 3.06 -6.30 5.00
N LEU A 8 3.43 -6.32 6.28
CA LEU A 8 2.50 -6.46 7.39
C LEU A 8 1.49 -5.31 7.43
N GLN A 9 1.94 -4.07 7.25
CA GLN A 9 1.05 -2.91 7.22
C GLN A 9 0.11 -2.92 6.00
N ILE A 10 0.59 -3.31 4.82
CA ILE A 10 -0.27 -3.50 3.63
C ILE A 10 -1.34 -4.55 3.94
N HIS A 11 -0.95 -5.69 4.50
CA HIS A 11 -1.87 -6.77 4.85
C HIS A 11 -2.92 -6.32 5.87
N HIS A 12 -2.50 -5.63 6.93
CA HIS A 12 -3.41 -5.09 7.95
C HIS A 12 -4.39 -4.06 7.38
N THR A 13 -3.94 -3.22 6.44
CA THR A 13 -4.78 -2.20 5.81
C THR A 13 -5.84 -2.85 4.91
N ILE A 14 -5.44 -3.84 4.11
CA ILE A 14 -6.35 -4.66 3.29
C ILE A 14 -7.38 -5.35 4.18
N GLN A 15 -6.94 -6.07 5.23
CA GLN A 15 -7.84 -6.78 6.13
C GLN A 15 -8.83 -5.83 6.81
N ARG A 16 -8.39 -4.64 7.24
CA ARG A 16 -9.27 -3.65 7.86
C ARG A 16 -10.34 -3.16 6.89
N GLN A 17 -9.98 -2.93 5.62
CA GLN A 17 -10.94 -2.47 4.62
C GLN A 17 -11.95 -3.57 4.27
N LEU A 18 -11.51 -4.82 4.15
CA LEU A 18 -12.39 -5.95 3.90
C LEU A 18 -13.32 -6.22 5.10
N ALA A 19 -12.79 -6.15 6.34
CA ALA A 19 -13.58 -6.37 7.55
C ALA A 19 -14.60 -5.25 7.82
N ALA A 20 -14.36 -4.04 7.29
CA ALA A 20 -15.32 -2.93 7.39
C ALA A 20 -16.53 -3.11 6.47
N GLN A 21 -16.46 -4.04 5.50
CA GLN A 21 -17.55 -4.31 4.58
C GLN A 21 -18.43 -5.44 5.13
N ALA A 22 -19.65 -5.10 5.52
CA ALA A 22 -20.66 -6.06 5.97
C ALA A 22 -21.36 -6.74 4.76
N THR A 23 -20.59 -7.37 3.87
CA THR A 23 -21.09 -8.02 2.66
C THR A 23 -20.46 -9.40 2.48
N GLU A 24 -21.20 -10.31 1.83
CA GLU A 24 -20.76 -11.70 1.58
C GLU A 24 -19.61 -11.78 0.56
N ALA A 25 -19.42 -10.72 -0.23
CA ALA A 25 -18.33 -10.59 -1.20
C ALA A 25 -17.62 -9.23 -1.05
N PRO A 26 -16.74 -9.07 -0.04
CA PRO A 26 -16.05 -7.81 0.20
C PRO A 26 -15.12 -7.50 -0.98
N CYS A 27 -15.18 -6.27 -1.45
CA CYS A 27 -14.39 -5.80 -2.59
C CYS A 27 -13.26 -4.91 -2.10
N LEU A 28 -12.09 -5.03 -2.68
CA LEU A 28 -10.98 -4.14 -2.35
C LEU A 28 -11.11 -2.85 -3.18
N ASP A 29 -11.40 -1.72 -2.52
CA ASP A 29 -11.23 -0.41 -3.11
C ASP A 29 -9.73 -0.06 -3.14
N LEU A 30 -9.17 -0.15 -4.34
CA LEU A 30 -7.76 0.13 -4.60
C LEU A 30 -7.43 1.60 -4.39
N LEU A 31 -8.33 2.54 -4.68
CA LEU A 31 -8.08 3.96 -4.50
C LEU A 31 -8.02 4.30 -3.01
N GLU A 32 -8.97 3.79 -2.23
CA GLU A 32 -8.98 3.97 -0.78
C GLU A 32 -7.79 3.27 -0.12
N LEU A 33 -7.42 2.07 -0.59
CA LEU A 33 -6.23 1.37 -0.11
C LEU A 33 -4.98 2.21 -0.34
N PHE A 34 -4.81 2.78 -1.54
CA PHE A 34 -3.65 3.59 -1.87
C PHE A 34 -3.57 4.85 -1.01
N ASP A 35 -4.66 5.62 -0.87
CA ASP A 35 -4.69 6.81 0.00
C ASP A 35 -4.33 6.46 1.47
N ARG A 36 -4.84 5.33 1.98
CA ARG A 36 -4.46 4.86 3.33
C ARG A 36 -2.97 4.53 3.42
N LEU A 37 -2.42 3.86 2.42
CA LEU A 37 -1.00 3.48 2.39
C LEU A 37 -0.09 4.71 2.22
N GLU A 38 -0.46 5.69 1.39
CA GLU A 38 0.24 6.97 1.26
C GLU A 38 0.39 7.65 2.62
N ARG A 39 -0.69 7.71 3.40
CA ARG A 39 -0.67 8.30 4.75
C ARG A 39 0.15 7.50 5.75
N VAL A 40 0.08 6.17 5.71
CA VAL A 40 0.84 5.29 6.62
C VAL A 40 2.35 5.41 6.37
N PHE A 41 2.75 5.44 5.11
CA PHE A 41 4.16 5.41 4.72
C PHE A 41 4.75 6.78 4.39
N GLN A 42 3.92 7.84 4.39
CA GLN A 42 4.30 9.20 4.03
C GLN A 42 4.93 9.27 2.63
N VAL A 43 4.32 8.60 1.65
CA VAL A 43 4.78 8.55 0.25
C VAL A 43 3.62 8.89 -0.68
N HIS A 44 3.93 9.31 -1.92
CA HIS A 44 2.91 9.52 -2.95
C HIS A 44 2.82 8.30 -3.89
N LEU A 45 1.73 7.53 -3.76
CA LEU A 45 1.39 6.37 -4.56
C LEU A 45 0.37 6.76 -5.63
N ASP A 46 0.85 7.23 -6.78
CA ASP A 46 0.01 7.46 -7.94
C ASP A 46 -0.54 6.12 -8.48
N PRO A 47 -1.87 5.85 -8.40
CA PRO A 47 -2.46 4.60 -8.83
C PRO A 47 -2.19 4.30 -10.31
N ALA A 48 -2.18 5.33 -11.17
CA ALA A 48 -1.98 5.14 -12.61
C ALA A 48 -0.55 4.68 -12.94
N ARG A 49 0.43 5.04 -12.11
CA ARG A 49 1.83 4.65 -12.28
C ARG A 49 2.19 3.36 -11.57
N VAL A 50 1.52 3.07 -10.46
CA VAL A 50 1.84 1.94 -9.58
C VAL A 50 1.03 0.70 -9.97
N LEU A 51 -0.27 0.80 -10.27
CA LEU A 51 -1.10 -0.37 -10.61
C LEU A 51 -0.54 -1.20 -11.78
N PRO A 52 -0.01 -0.63 -12.88
CA PRO A 52 0.59 -1.42 -13.97
C PRO A 52 1.83 -2.22 -13.55
N ARG A 53 2.46 -1.86 -12.42
CA ARG A 53 3.70 -2.47 -11.91
C ARG A 53 3.45 -3.41 -10.73
N VAL A 54 2.21 -3.50 -10.25
CA VAL A 54 1.86 -4.25 -9.03
C VAL A 54 0.94 -5.41 -9.40
N SER A 55 1.48 -6.61 -9.31
CA SER A 55 0.70 -7.86 -9.41
C SER A 55 0.56 -8.54 -8.05
N THR A 56 1.46 -8.24 -7.12
CA THR A 56 1.53 -8.86 -5.79
C THR A 56 1.79 -7.83 -4.69
N ILE A 57 1.47 -8.21 -3.44
CA ILE A 57 1.87 -7.44 -2.24
C ILE A 57 3.39 -7.25 -2.19
N ASN A 58 4.16 -8.19 -2.73
CA ASN A 58 5.62 -8.09 -2.78
C ASN A 58 6.10 -7.00 -3.75
N ASP A 59 5.39 -6.78 -4.86
CA ASP A 59 5.70 -5.69 -5.80
C ASP A 59 5.37 -4.34 -5.16
N LEU A 60 4.18 -4.23 -4.55
CA LEU A 60 3.75 -3.02 -3.85
C LEU A 60 4.69 -2.66 -2.69
N SER A 61 5.11 -3.66 -1.89
CA SER A 61 6.04 -3.42 -0.79
C SER A 61 7.44 -3.00 -1.27
N GLY A 62 7.87 -3.50 -2.44
CA GLY A 62 9.10 -3.07 -3.08
C GLY A 62 9.05 -1.61 -3.52
N ILE A 63 7.95 -1.19 -4.17
CA ILE A 63 7.75 0.20 -4.61
C ILE A 63 7.71 1.14 -3.41
N ILE A 64 6.92 0.82 -2.37
CA ILE A 64 6.84 1.64 -1.16
C ILE A 64 8.21 1.73 -0.49
N GLN A 65 8.94 0.61 -0.38
CA GLN A 65 10.29 0.61 0.19
C GLN A 65 11.27 1.49 -0.60
N GLU A 66 11.21 1.47 -1.93
CA GLU A 66 12.03 2.33 -2.79
C GLU A 66 11.70 3.81 -2.58
N MET A 67 10.41 4.16 -2.52
CA MET A 67 9.94 5.53 -2.31
C MET A 67 10.31 6.05 -0.93
N THR A 68 10.08 5.28 0.14
CA THR A 68 10.47 5.66 1.51
C THR A 68 11.98 5.84 1.65
N ARG A 69 12.81 5.12 0.89
CA ARG A 69 14.27 5.29 0.87
C ARG A 69 14.71 6.53 0.10
N HIS A 70 14.04 6.87 -1.00
CA HIS A 70 14.33 8.07 -1.79
C HIS A 70 13.93 9.36 -1.09
N ASP A 71 12.80 9.35 -0.36
CA ASP A 71 12.34 10.52 0.40
C ASP A 71 13.32 10.85 1.54
N CYS A 72 13.85 9.84 2.23
CA CYS A 72 14.91 10.00 3.23
C CYS A 72 16.26 10.48 2.67
N ALA A 73 16.51 10.33 1.36
CA ALA A 73 17.76 10.78 0.73
C ALA A 73 17.67 12.22 0.20
N SER A 74 16.47 12.81 0.20
CA SER A 74 16.19 14.14 -0.32
C SER A 74 15.95 15.18 0.78
N ALA A 75 16.15 14.80 2.05
CA ALA A 75 15.94 15.62 3.26
C ALA A 75 17.27 15.96 3.96
#